data_AF-A0A655QUU6-F1
#
_entry.id   AF-A0A655QUU6-F1
#
_cell.length_a   1.000
_cell.length_b   1.000
_cell.length_c   1.000
_cell.angle_alpha   90.00
_cell.angle_beta   90.00
_cell.angle_gamma   90.00
#
_symmetry.space_group_name_H-M   'P 1'
#
loop_
_entity.id
_entity.type
_entity.pdbx_description
1 polymer ?
#
loop_
_entity_poly.entity_id
_entity_poly.type
_entity_poly.pdbx_seq_one_letter_code
_entity_poly.pdbx_strand_id
1 'polypeptide(L)'
;MRAVLVEAMTSALNYWERVSGQSKFTFAEQSGLWRVYLDRSTLQTRTLDKYLRIETLPKTPRWRTVLNSLDYILEHCKEAGPERTHIEMQRDKLQKLLTSE
;
A
#
# COMPACT_ATOMS: atom_id res chain seq x y z
N MET A 1 5.00 -13.85 -5.60
CA MET A 1 5.18 -12.38 -5.55
C MET A 1 3.88 -11.58 -5.71
N ARG A 2 3.10 -11.74 -6.80
CA ARG A 2 1.87 -10.93 -7.06
C ARG A 2 0.86 -10.92 -5.91
N ALA A 3 0.51 -12.10 -5.38
CA ALA A 3 -0.40 -12.25 -4.23
C ALA A 3 0.05 -11.42 -3.02
N VAL A 4 1.34 -11.52 -2.69
CA VAL A 4 1.97 -10.82 -1.56
C VAL A 4 1.90 -9.30 -1.74
N LEU A 5 2.07 -8.78 -2.96
CA LEU A 5 1.96 -7.33 -3.22
C LEU A 5 0.55 -6.80 -2.96
N VAL A 6 -0.48 -7.53 -3.42
CA VAL A 6 -1.87 -7.11 -3.25
C VAL A 6 -2.30 -7.21 -1.80
N GLU A 7 -1.94 -8.32 -1.14
CA GLU A 7 -2.19 -8.51 0.29
C GLU A 7 -1.53 -7.41 1.12
N ALA A 8 -0.25 -7.14 0.88
CA ALA A 8 0.48 -6.09 1.59
C ALA A 8 -0.16 -4.70 1.42
N MET A 9 -0.48 -4.29 0.19
CA MET A 9 -1.11 -2.98 -0.06
C MET A 9 -2.50 -2.86 0.56
N THR A 10 -3.30 -3.93 0.47
CA THR A 10 -4.68 -3.92 0.99
C THR A 10 -4.68 -3.84 2.51
N SER A 11 -3.89 -4.69 3.18
CA SER A 11 -3.77 -4.68 4.64
C SER A 11 -3.20 -3.36 5.16
N ALA A 12 -2.23 -2.77 4.45
CA ALA A 12 -1.64 -1.51 4.84
C ALA A 12 -2.61 -0.33 4.74
N LEU A 13 -3.40 -0.24 3.67
CA LEU A 13 -4.42 0.80 3.54
C LEU A 13 -5.53 0.64 4.59
N ASN A 14 -5.96 -0.58 4.89
CA ASN A 14 -6.95 -0.82 5.94
C ASN A 14 -6.44 -0.32 7.30
N TYR A 15 -5.19 -0.63 7.64
CA TYR A 15 -4.56 -0.14 8.87
C TYR A 15 -4.41 1.38 8.88
N TRP A 16 -3.98 1.98 7.75
CA TRP A 16 -3.91 3.44 7.60
C TRP A 16 -5.26 4.10 7.85
N GLU A 17 -6.32 3.65 7.17
CA GLU A 17 -7.65 4.24 7.29
C GLU A 17 -8.18 4.10 8.72
N ARG A 18 -7.97 2.94 9.36
CA ARG A 18 -8.41 2.72 10.75
C ARG A 18 -7.68 3.59 11.76
N VAL A 19 -6.35 3.70 11.67
CA VAL A 19 -5.53 4.38 12.68
C VAL A 19 -5.47 5.89 12.47
N SER A 20 -5.35 6.34 11.21
CA SER A 20 -5.26 7.78 10.90
C SER A 20 -6.62 8.45 10.75
N GLY A 21 -7.68 7.67 10.47
CA GLY A 21 -8.99 8.20 10.06
C GLY A 21 -8.99 8.84 8.67
N GLN A 22 -7.88 8.75 7.93
CA GLN A 22 -7.71 9.39 6.63
C GLN A 22 -7.89 8.37 5.51
N SER A 23 -8.51 8.81 4.41
CA SER A 23 -8.74 7.94 3.25
C SER A 23 -7.44 7.54 2.52
N LYS A 24 -7.52 6.50 1.69
CA LYS A 24 -6.46 6.18 0.73
C LYS A 24 -6.06 7.33 -0.21
N PHE A 25 -6.96 8.28 -0.49
CA PHE A 25 -6.64 9.46 -1.32
C PHE A 25 -5.65 10.37 -0.59
N THR A 26 -5.92 10.61 0.69
CA THR A 26 -5.05 11.40 1.56
C THR A 26 -3.69 10.72 1.73
N PHE A 27 -3.65 9.39 1.91
CA PHE A 27 -2.39 8.63 1.88
C PHE A 27 -1.63 8.82 0.55
N ALA A 28 -2.32 8.70 -0.58
CA ALA A 28 -1.71 8.85 -1.90
C ALA A 28 -1.11 10.25 -2.11
N GLU A 29 -1.83 11.30 -1.71
CA GLU A 29 -1.35 12.68 -1.78
C GLU A 29 -0.16 12.94 -0.85
N GLN A 30 -0.26 12.56 0.42
CA GLN A 30 0.78 12.86 1.42
C GLN A 30 2.06 12.05 1.18
N SER A 31 1.95 10.78 0.81
CA SER A 31 3.12 9.95 0.54
C SER A 31 3.84 10.33 -0.76
N GLY A 32 3.14 10.97 -1.71
CA GLY A 32 3.65 11.26 -3.05
C GLY A 32 3.94 9.99 -3.89
N LEU A 33 3.61 8.80 -3.38
CA LEU A 33 3.90 7.52 -4.04
C LEU A 33 2.87 7.19 -5.13
N TRP A 34 1.65 7.68 -4.98
CA TRP A 34 0.52 7.38 -5.84
C TRP A 34 -0.15 8.68 -6.28
N ARG A 35 -0.41 8.81 -7.59
CA ARG A 35 -1.07 10.01 -8.11
C ARG A 35 -2.56 9.99 -7.81
N VAL A 36 -3.05 11.10 -7.27
CA VAL A 36 -4.47 11.42 -7.16
C VAL A 36 -4.88 12.30 -8.34
N TYR A 37 -6.03 11.99 -8.93
CA TYR A 37 -6.62 12.73 -10.04
C TYR A 37 -8.02 13.20 -9.63
N LEU A 38 -8.44 14.33 -10.18
CA LEU A 38 -9.84 14.76 -10.15
C LEU A 38 -10.49 14.39 -11.49
N ASP A 39 -11.47 13.48 -11.46
CA ASP A 39 -12.22 13.04 -12.64
C ASP A 39 -13.70 13.33 -12.43
N ARG A 40 -14.27 14.24 -13.22
CA ARG A 40 -15.66 14.71 -13.07
C ARG A 40 -16.02 15.03 -11.62
N SER A 41 -15.14 15.79 -10.95
CA SER A 41 -15.27 16.18 -9.53
C SER A 41 -15.15 15.05 -8.51
N THR A 42 -14.70 13.86 -8.90
CA THR A 42 -14.45 12.73 -8.00
C THR A 42 -12.95 12.41 -7.93
N LEU A 43 -12.41 12.20 -6.73
CA LEU A 43 -11.02 11.79 -6.57
C LEU A 43 -10.80 10.35 -7.05
N GLN A 44 -9.67 10.12 -7.72
CA GLN A 44 -9.30 8.84 -8.31
C GLN A 44 -7.83 8.52 -8.03
N THR A 45 -7.54 7.27 -7.69
CA THR A 45 -6.19 6.74 -7.41
C THR A 45 -5.84 5.60 -8.37
N ARG A 46 -6.07 5.81 -9.68
CA ARG A 46 -6.10 4.77 -10.73
C ARG A 46 -4.96 3.74 -10.67
N THR A 47 -3.74 4.17 -10.33
CA THR A 47 -2.60 3.24 -10.24
C THR A 47 -2.63 2.47 -8.93
N LEU A 48 -2.85 3.12 -7.79
CA LEU A 48 -2.99 2.46 -6.49
C LEU A 48 -4.11 1.42 -6.52
N ASP A 49 -5.26 1.75 -7.11
CA ASP A 49 -6.43 0.87 -7.21
C ASP A 49 -6.12 -0.45 -7.92
N LYS A 50 -5.15 -0.44 -8.86
CA LYS A 50 -4.68 -1.66 -9.52
C LYS A 50 -3.89 -2.58 -8.61
N TYR A 51 -3.28 -2.06 -7.54
CA TYR A 51 -2.53 -2.86 -6.57
C TYR A 51 -3.43 -3.46 -5.49
N LEU A 52 -4.74 -3.16 -5.50
CA LEU A 52 -5.69 -3.68 -4.51
C LEU A 52 -6.40 -4.96 -4.98
N ARG A 53 -6.15 -5.43 -6.21
CA ARG A 53 -6.74 -6.67 -6.74
C ARG A 53 -5.74 -7.40 -7.65
N ILE A 54 -5.79 -8.73 -7.65
CA ILE A 54 -4.85 -9.56 -8.40
C ILE A 54 -5.04 -9.44 -9.92
N GLU A 55 -6.28 -9.27 -10.35
CA GLU A 55 -6.71 -9.19 -11.74
C GLU A 55 -6.26 -7.88 -12.39
N THR A 56 -6.18 -6.80 -11.61
CA THR A 56 -5.82 -5.47 -12.08
C THR A 56 -4.35 -5.12 -11.88
N LEU A 57 -3.63 -5.90 -11.05
CA LEU A 57 -2.20 -5.70 -10.79
C LEU A 57 -1.39 -5.78 -12.10
N PRO A 58 -0.55 -4.77 -12.40
CA PRO A 58 0.27 -4.76 -13.61
C PRO A 58 1.10 -6.04 -13.77
N LYS A 59 1.34 -6.47 -15.02
CA LYS A 59 2.17 -7.66 -15.30
C LYS A 59 3.59 -7.51 -14.73
N THR A 60 4.14 -6.31 -14.79
CA THR A 60 5.42 -5.91 -14.20
C THR A 60 5.18 -4.91 -13.06
N PRO A 61 4.84 -5.37 -11.85
CA PRO A 61 4.51 -4.48 -10.75
C PRO A 61 5.75 -3.74 -10.22
N ARG A 62 5.57 -2.47 -9.86
CA ARG A 62 6.57 -1.62 -9.22
C ARG A 62 6.61 -1.92 -7.72
N TRP A 63 7.25 -3.03 -7.38
CA TRP A 63 7.32 -3.51 -6.00
C TRP A 63 7.96 -2.51 -5.04
N ARG A 64 8.90 -1.67 -5.50
CA ARG A 64 9.53 -0.62 -4.66
C ARG A 64 8.50 0.38 -4.14
N THR A 65 7.53 0.75 -4.96
CA THR A 65 6.44 1.66 -4.55
C THR A 65 5.56 1.02 -3.48
N VAL A 66 5.32 -0.30 -3.57
CA VAL A 66 4.59 -1.04 -2.54
C VAL A 66 5.39 -1.06 -1.23
N LEU A 67 6.67 -1.40 -1.27
CA LEU A 67 7.52 -1.42 -0.08
C LEU A 67 7.56 -0.04 0.61
N ASN A 68 7.80 1.02 -0.15
CA ASN A 68 7.79 2.39 0.36
C ASN A 68 6.43 2.81 0.92
N SER A 69 5.32 2.24 0.41
CA SER A 69 3.98 2.49 0.95
C SER A 69 3.83 1.87 2.35
N LEU A 70 4.34 0.65 2.55
CA LEU A 70 4.35 0.00 3.86
C LEU A 70 5.20 0.79 4.84
N ASP A 71 6.39 1.20 4.42
CA ASP A 71 7.31 2.01 5.23
C ASP A 71 6.65 3.31 5.68
N TYR A 72 6.11 4.07 4.72
CA TYR A 72 5.41 5.33 5.00
C TYR A 72 4.29 5.13 6.03
N ILE A 73 3.44 4.11 5.86
CA ILE A 73 2.31 3.86 6.77
C ILE A 73 2.81 3.44 8.17
N LEU A 74 3.81 2.57 8.27
CA LEU A 74 4.39 2.15 9.56
C LEU A 74 5.12 3.29 10.28
N GLU A 75 5.64 4.27 9.54
CA GLU A 75 6.25 5.48 10.06
C GLU A 75 5.23 6.48 10.61
N HIS A 76 4.06 6.60 9.99
CA HIS A 76 3.05 7.61 10.34
C HIS A 76 1.94 7.09 11.26
N CYS A 77 1.68 5.78 11.28
CA CYS A 77 0.79 5.13 12.22
C CYS A 77 1.63 4.38 13.26
N LYS A 78 1.40 4.60 14.56
CA LYS A 78 2.18 3.99 15.66
C LYS A 78 1.37 3.05 16.56
N GLU A 79 0.07 2.92 16.31
CA GLU A 79 -0.78 2.04 17.10
C GLU A 79 -0.34 0.59 16.93
N ALA A 80 0.05 -0.04 18.04
CA ALA A 80 0.42 -1.44 18.06
C ALA A 80 -0.83 -2.32 17.96
N GLY A 81 -0.71 -3.47 17.29
CA GLY A 81 -1.82 -4.39 17.14
C GLY A 81 -1.55 -5.44 16.05
N PRO A 82 -2.47 -6.41 15.91
CA PRO A 82 -2.30 -7.52 14.97
C PRO A 82 -2.14 -7.06 13.51
N GLU A 83 -2.81 -5.97 13.12
CA GLU A 83 -2.69 -5.40 11.77
C GLU A 83 -1.30 -4.82 11.52
N ARG A 84 -0.73 -4.11 12.50
CA ARG A 84 0.62 -3.56 12.41
C ARG A 84 1.64 -4.69 12.27
N THR A 85 1.57 -5.70 13.15
CA THR A 85 2.44 -6.88 13.10
C THR A 85 2.30 -7.61 11.76
N HIS A 86 1.08 -7.70 11.22
CA HIS A 86 0.86 -8.28 9.90
C HIS A 86 1.54 -7.47 8.78
N ILE A 87 1.47 -6.14 8.80
CA ILE A 87 2.14 -5.29 7.80
C ILE A 87 3.66 -5.41 7.90
N GLU A 88 4.22 -5.42 9.11
CA GLU A 88 5.65 -5.65 9.36
C GLU A 88 6.09 -7.01 8.79
N MET A 89 5.29 -8.06 9.01
CA MET A 89 5.56 -9.39 8.44
C MET A 89 5.49 -9.40 6.90
N GLN A 90 4.49 -8.74 6.30
CA GLN A 90 4.37 -8.65 4.83
C GLN A 90 5.53 -7.86 4.23
N ARG A 91 5.96 -6.77 4.87
CA ARG A 91 7.13 -5.98 4.50
C ARG A 91 8.40 -6.82 4.48
N ASP A 92 8.67 -7.56 5.55
CA ASP A 92 9.85 -8.43 5.65
C ASP A 92 9.81 -9.56 4.62
N LYS A 93 8.63 -10.16 4.40
CA LYS A 93 8.41 -11.17 3.38
C LYS A 93 8.68 -10.62 1.98
N LEU A 94 8.19 -9.42 1.66
CA LEU A 94 8.49 -8.73 0.41
C LEU A 94 10.00 -8.55 0.26
N GLN A 95 10.66 -7.98 1.28
CA GLN A 95 12.08 -7.67 1.22
C GLN A 95 12.94 -8.93 0.98
N LYS A 96 12.62 -10.04 1.65
CA LYS A 96 13.29 -11.33 1.42
C LYS A 96 13.10 -11.86 0.00
N LEU A 97 11.89 -11.76 -0.56
CA LEU A 97 11.62 -12.20 -1.93
C LEU A 97 12.44 -11.39 -2.95
N LEU A 98 12.83 -10.17 -2.61
CA LEU A 98 13.52 -9.23 -3.50
C LEU A 98 15.05 -9.32 -3.40
N THR A 99 15.58 -9.82 -2.28
CA THR A 99 17.01 -10.08 -2.09
C THR A 99 17.41 -11.51 -2.47
N SER A 100 16.43 -12.36 -2.81
CA SER A 100 16.65 -13.78 -3.15
C SER A 100 16.61 -14.06 -4.66
N GLU A 101 16.61 -13.03 -5.51
CA GLU A 101 16.69 -13.13 -6.99
C GLU A 101 18.02 -12.54 -7.51
#